data_AF-A0A2E7CWF2-F1
#
_entry.id   AF-A0A2E7CWF2-F1
#
_cell.length_a   1.000
_cell.length_b   1.000
_cell.length_c   1.000
_cell.angle_alpha   90.00
_cell.angle_beta   90.00
_cell.angle_gamma   90.00
#
_symmetry.space_group_name_H-M   'P 1'
#
loop_
_entity.id
_entity.type
_entity.pdbx_description
1 polymer ?
#
loop_
_entity_poly.entity_id
_entity_poly.type
_entity_poly.pdbx_seq_one_letter_code
_entity_poly.pdbx_strand_id
1 'polypeptide(L)'
;MLSRNLCLRLRDLRRSGELAWLRPDTKAQVTLDPHGEPVDFIVAAQHAELEECGLSHEEIRETIFSRVVQPVLGQDIPVNLTKINGTGLFVIGGPTGDAGVVGRKIVVDQFGPRVPAGGGAFSGKDPSKVDRSAAYMARHIAKNAVNQLDINECTVHIAYGIGQLQPEMVTAVTETGNDISCWVRDIFPDLSPGFITNHLQLLQPEGWSYFEAASFGHYSRQQFPWERLI
;
A
#
# COMPACT_ATOMS: atom_id res chain seq x y z
N MET A 1 -3.92 0.16 5.59
CA MET A 1 -3.65 1.62 5.65
C MET A 1 -2.82 2.00 6.87
N LEU A 2 -3.13 1.53 8.08
CA LEU A 2 -2.42 1.91 9.31
C LEU A 2 -0.91 1.64 9.27
N SER A 3 -0.46 0.45 8.88
CA SER A 3 0.98 0.14 8.75
C SER A 3 1.72 1.08 7.80
N ARG A 4 1.07 1.47 6.70
CA ARG A 4 1.61 2.48 5.77
C ARG A 4 1.77 3.82 6.48
N ASN A 5 0.77 4.25 7.24
CA ASN A 5 0.77 5.54 7.92
C ASN A 5 1.85 5.61 9.01
N LEU A 6 2.15 4.50 9.70
CA LEU A 6 3.29 4.41 10.62
C LEU A 6 4.62 4.69 9.90
N CYS A 7 4.85 4.02 8.76
CA CYS A 7 6.07 4.25 7.96
C CYS A 7 6.12 5.67 7.36
N LEU A 8 4.99 6.23 6.93
CA LEU A 8 4.91 7.62 6.46
C LEU A 8 5.29 8.60 7.59
N ARG A 9 4.75 8.39 8.80
CA ARG A 9 5.05 9.24 9.95
C ARG A 9 6.54 9.18 10.35
N LEU A 10 7.14 8.00 10.35
CA LEU A 10 8.59 7.83 10.57
C LEU A 10 9.41 8.57 9.50
N ARG A 11 9.04 8.41 8.22
CA ARG A 11 9.68 9.13 7.11
C ARG A 11 9.59 10.64 7.31
N ASP A 12 8.43 11.14 7.70
CA ASP A 12 8.18 12.58 7.82
C ASP A 12 8.95 13.19 8.98
N LEU A 13 8.95 12.55 10.16
CA LEU A 13 9.76 12.97 11.31
C LEU A 13 11.26 12.94 11.03
N ARG A 14 11.72 11.95 10.24
CA ARG A 14 13.11 11.88 9.79
C ARG A 14 13.44 13.02 8.84
N ARG A 15 12.57 13.29 7.86
CA ARG A 15 12.78 14.31 6.82
C ARG A 15 12.64 15.74 7.35
N SER A 16 11.80 15.96 8.36
CA SER A 16 11.69 17.26 9.04
C SER A 16 12.87 17.54 9.98
N GLY A 17 13.64 16.52 10.35
CA GLY A 17 14.74 16.60 11.30
C GLY A 17 14.30 16.52 12.76
N GLU A 18 13.00 16.41 13.05
CA GLU A 18 12.48 16.24 14.42
C GLU A 18 13.05 15.00 15.11
N LEU A 19 13.23 13.91 14.36
CA LEU A 19 13.94 12.71 14.79
C LEU A 19 15.15 12.48 13.86
N ALA A 20 16.13 13.38 13.92
CA ALA A 20 17.31 13.37 13.03
C ALA A 20 18.14 12.08 13.12
N TRP A 21 18.04 11.35 14.23
CA TRP A 21 18.70 10.06 14.44
C TRP A 21 18.02 8.89 13.69
N LEU A 22 16.81 9.06 13.15
CA LEU A 22 16.17 8.04 12.32
C LEU A 22 16.92 7.87 11.00
N ARG A 23 17.02 6.62 10.56
CA ARG A 23 17.58 6.24 9.26
C ARG A 23 16.48 5.68 8.33
N PRO A 24 16.74 5.48 7.03
CA PRO A 24 15.67 5.25 6.06
C PRO A 24 14.93 3.90 6.13
N ASP A 25 15.54 2.82 6.63
CA ASP A 25 14.91 1.49 6.65
C ASP A 25 13.92 1.36 7.81
N THR A 26 12.64 1.22 7.49
CA THR A 26 11.57 1.09 8.49
C THR A 26 10.57 0.03 8.08
N LYS A 27 10.04 -0.71 9.05
CA LYS A 27 9.03 -1.76 8.88
C LYS A 27 7.95 -1.56 9.93
N ALA A 28 6.70 -1.75 9.53
CA ALA A 28 5.56 -1.66 10.44
C ALA A 28 4.54 -2.77 10.14
N GLN A 29 3.96 -3.31 11.19
CA GLN A 29 2.86 -4.25 11.17
C GLN A 29 1.79 -3.78 12.16
N VAL A 30 0.53 -3.96 11.79
CA VAL A 30 -0.62 -3.65 12.65
C VAL A 30 -1.55 -4.84 12.59
N THR A 31 -1.95 -5.35 13.75
CA THR A 31 -2.95 -6.40 13.90
C THR A 31 -4.28 -5.72 14.18
N LEU A 32 -5.30 -6.12 13.44
CA LEU A 32 -6.67 -5.65 13.63
C LEU A 32 -7.53 -6.76 14.23
N ASP A 33 -8.52 -6.38 15.03
CA ASP A 33 -9.60 -7.29 15.42
C ASP A 33 -10.60 -7.48 14.26
N PRO A 34 -11.62 -8.35 14.42
CA PRO A 34 -12.64 -8.56 13.40
C PRO A 34 -13.49 -7.33 13.05
N HIS A 35 -13.50 -6.29 13.90
CA HIS A 35 -14.22 -5.04 13.68
C HIS A 35 -13.36 -3.99 12.95
N GLY A 36 -12.07 -4.27 12.76
CA GLY A 36 -11.13 -3.39 12.06
C GLY A 36 -10.36 -2.45 12.99
N GLU A 37 -10.48 -2.63 14.31
CA GLU A 37 -9.79 -1.81 15.31
C GLU A 37 -8.37 -2.35 15.58
N PRO A 38 -7.36 -1.47 15.73
CA PRO A 38 -5.98 -1.90 15.98
C PRO A 38 -5.81 -2.45 17.39
N VAL A 39 -5.33 -3.69 17.51
CA VAL A 39 -5.16 -4.38 18.79
C VAL A 39 -3.72 -4.75 19.14
N ASP A 40 -2.83 -4.81 18.14
CA ASP A 40 -1.38 -4.99 18.36
C ASP A 40 -0.59 -4.31 17.23
N PHE A 41 0.69 -4.05 17.47
CA PHE A 41 1.58 -3.46 16.48
C PHE A 41 2.99 -4.01 16.60
N ILE A 42 3.78 -3.85 15.53
CA ILE A 42 5.23 -4.03 15.53
C ILE A 42 5.82 -2.88 14.72
N VAL A 43 6.86 -2.24 15.24
CA VAL A 43 7.63 -1.22 14.52
C VAL A 43 9.11 -1.57 14.61
N ALA A 44 9.78 -1.67 13.46
CA ALA A 44 11.23 -1.69 13.40
C ALA A 44 11.68 -0.45 12.64
N ALA A 45 12.44 0.43 13.29
CA ALA A 45 12.94 1.66 12.71
C ALA A 45 14.46 1.70 12.82
N GLN A 46 15.12 1.80 11.68
CA GLN A 46 16.56 1.98 11.64
C GLN A 46 16.93 3.33 12.29
N HIS A 47 18.01 3.35 13.05
CA HIS A 47 18.49 4.54 13.74
C HIS A 47 20.02 4.64 13.67
N ALA A 48 20.56 5.79 14.05
CA ALA A 48 21.99 5.98 14.25
C ALA A 48 22.51 5.15 15.44
N GLU A 49 23.82 5.05 15.60
CA GLU A 49 24.41 4.47 16.82
C GLU A 49 23.93 5.25 18.06
N LEU A 50 23.83 4.58 19.22
CA LEU A 50 23.25 5.20 20.42
C LEU A 50 24.03 6.46 20.86
N GLU A 51 25.35 6.47 20.69
CA GLU A 51 26.19 7.63 20.96
C GLU A 51 25.84 8.83 20.06
N GLU A 52 25.51 8.59 18.78
CA GLU A 52 25.09 9.64 17.85
C GLU A 52 23.64 10.08 18.13
N CYS A 53 22.78 9.15 18.53
CA CYS A 53 21.41 9.47 18.96
C CYS A 53 21.39 10.38 20.20
N GLY A 54 22.35 10.20 21.10
CA GLY A 54 22.32 10.80 22.44
C GLY A 54 21.17 10.26 23.30
N LEU A 55 20.68 9.05 22.98
CA LEU A 55 19.53 8.40 23.60
C LEU A 55 19.87 6.94 23.92
N SER A 56 19.30 6.43 25.00
CA SER A 56 19.22 5.00 25.26
C SER A 56 18.24 4.31 24.31
N HIS A 57 18.35 2.99 24.20
CA HIS A 57 17.42 2.21 23.40
C HIS A 57 15.96 2.32 23.90
N GLU A 58 15.76 2.46 25.21
CA GLU A 58 14.42 2.60 25.77
C GLU A 58 13.81 3.96 25.41
N GLU A 59 14.58 5.04 25.49
CA GLU A 59 14.13 6.37 25.05
C GLU A 59 13.78 6.41 23.55
N ILE A 60 14.51 5.67 22.71
CA ILE A 60 14.15 5.49 21.29
C ILE A 60 12.76 4.82 21.17
N ARG A 61 12.50 3.77 21.94
CA ARG A 61 11.20 3.07 21.93
C ARG A 61 10.07 3.96 22.40
N GLU A 62 10.25 4.64 23.52
CA GLU A 62 9.28 5.61 24.06
C GLU A 62 9.00 6.74 23.07
N THR A 63 10.04 7.26 22.42
CA THR A 63 9.92 8.32 21.41
C THR A 63 9.14 7.82 20.19
N ILE A 64 9.45 6.64 19.66
CA ILE A 64 8.69 6.07 18.53
C ILE A 64 7.25 5.80 18.95
N PHE A 65 7.00 5.28 20.15
CA PHE A 65 5.65 5.01 20.62
C PHE A 65 4.82 6.30 20.67
N SER A 66 5.33 7.33 21.34
CA SER A 66 4.63 8.60 21.55
C SER A 66 4.51 9.46 20.29
N ARG A 67 5.53 9.47 19.41
CA ARG A 67 5.57 10.35 18.22
C ARG A 67 5.06 9.69 16.94
N VAL A 68 5.01 8.36 16.91
CA VAL A 68 4.63 7.57 15.73
C VAL A 68 3.43 6.68 15.99
N VAL A 69 3.49 5.81 17.01
CA VAL A 69 2.44 4.79 17.22
C VAL A 69 1.15 5.44 17.68
N GLN A 70 1.16 6.20 18.77
CA GLN A 70 -0.05 6.83 19.31
C GLN A 70 -0.72 7.81 18.33
N PRO A 71 0.01 8.68 17.61
CA PRO A 71 -0.61 9.59 16.64
C PRO A 71 -1.25 8.89 15.43
N VAL A 72 -0.88 7.63 15.15
CA VAL A 72 -1.39 6.88 13.99
C VAL A 72 -2.42 5.84 14.39
N LEU A 73 -2.26 5.16 15.52
CA LEU A 73 -3.12 4.07 15.97
C LEU A 73 -4.12 4.48 17.06
N GLY A 74 -4.01 5.69 17.61
CA GLY A 74 -4.86 6.16 18.70
C GLY A 74 -4.23 5.98 20.08
N GLN A 75 -4.84 6.60 21.09
CA GLN A 75 -4.35 6.58 22.48
C GLN A 75 -4.67 5.27 23.21
N ASP A 76 -5.71 4.56 22.77
CA ASP A 76 -6.18 3.33 23.41
C ASP A 76 -5.39 2.08 22.99
N ILE A 77 -4.43 2.22 22.06
CA ILE A 77 -3.56 1.11 21.65
C ILE A 77 -2.73 0.62 22.86
N PRO A 78 -2.66 -0.70 23.13
CA PRO A 78 -1.91 -1.22 24.28
C PRO A 78 -0.43 -0.81 24.24
N VAL A 79 0.06 -0.23 25.35
CA VAL A 79 1.48 0.14 25.46
C VAL A 79 2.33 -1.13 25.56
N ASN A 80 3.13 -1.38 24.52
CA ASN A 80 4.13 -2.44 24.55
C ASN A 80 5.41 -2.04 23.80
N LEU A 81 6.33 -1.40 24.52
CA LEU A 81 7.59 -0.88 23.96
C LEU A 81 8.50 -1.98 23.40
N THR A 82 8.37 -3.22 23.89
CA THR A 82 9.15 -4.36 23.37
C THR A 82 8.83 -4.71 21.91
N LYS A 83 7.71 -4.20 21.38
CA LYS A 83 7.31 -4.34 19.96
C LYS A 83 7.97 -3.31 19.05
N ILE A 84 8.71 -2.35 19.63
CA ILE A 84 9.49 -1.36 18.91
C ILE A 84 10.96 -1.78 18.98
N ASN A 85 11.57 -2.04 17.82
CA ASN A 85 12.94 -2.58 17.76
C ASN A 85 13.12 -3.77 18.72
N GLY A 86 12.15 -4.70 18.69
CA GLY A 86 12.10 -5.83 19.63
C GLY A 86 13.27 -6.81 19.51
N THR A 87 13.97 -6.81 18.38
CA THR A 87 15.15 -7.63 18.13
C THR A 87 16.46 -7.00 18.63
N GLY A 88 16.40 -5.81 19.24
CA GLY A 88 17.59 -5.03 19.61
C GLY A 88 17.80 -3.83 18.69
N LEU A 89 19.02 -3.31 18.70
CA LEU A 89 19.38 -2.13 17.91
C LEU A 89 19.28 -2.42 16.41
N PHE A 90 18.80 -1.44 15.65
CA PHE A 90 18.72 -1.53 14.20
C PHE A 90 19.55 -0.42 13.55
N VAL A 91 20.88 -0.56 13.60
CA VAL A 91 21.81 0.45 13.07
C VAL A 91 22.12 0.22 11.60
N ILE A 92 22.48 -1.02 11.24
CA ILE A 92 22.78 -1.42 9.86
C ILE A 92 21.48 -1.79 9.15
N GLY A 93 21.12 -1.05 8.09
CA GLY A 93 19.92 -1.28 7.29
C GLY A 93 20.13 -0.93 5.82
N GLY A 94 19.04 -0.98 5.04
CA GLY A 94 19.12 -0.76 3.60
C GLY A 94 19.94 -1.85 2.88
N PRO A 95 20.52 -1.56 1.70
CA PRO A 95 21.21 -2.55 0.88
C PRO A 95 22.39 -3.25 1.58
N THR A 96 23.00 -2.61 2.57
CA THR A 96 24.08 -3.21 3.38
C THR A 96 23.55 -4.32 4.29
N GLY A 97 22.30 -4.21 4.77
CA GLY A 97 21.69 -5.19 5.66
C GLY A 97 20.87 -6.28 4.94
N ASP A 98 20.29 -5.96 3.78
CA ASP A 98 19.47 -6.90 3.00
C ASP A 98 19.45 -6.53 1.51
N ALA A 99 19.55 -7.54 0.64
CA ALA A 99 19.55 -7.34 -0.81
C ALA A 99 18.13 -7.01 -1.31
N GLY A 100 17.98 -5.84 -1.95
CA GLY A 100 16.72 -5.39 -2.54
C GLY A 100 16.52 -5.88 -3.97
N VAL A 101 15.30 -6.31 -4.32
CA VAL A 101 14.91 -6.66 -5.70
C VAL A 101 13.53 -6.09 -6.02
N VAL A 102 13.34 -5.61 -7.25
CA VAL A 102 12.06 -5.09 -7.76
C VAL A 102 10.98 -6.18 -7.68
N GLY A 103 9.77 -5.81 -7.25
CA GLY A 103 8.63 -6.73 -7.22
C GLY A 103 8.61 -7.71 -6.04
N ARG A 104 9.38 -7.48 -4.98
CA ARG A 104 9.37 -8.31 -3.75
C ARG A 104 8.49 -7.76 -2.63
N LYS A 105 7.59 -6.82 -2.94
CA LYS A 105 6.66 -6.18 -2.01
C LYS A 105 5.23 -6.05 -2.57
N ILE A 106 4.84 -6.91 -3.51
CA ILE A 106 3.55 -6.82 -4.24
C ILE A 106 2.32 -6.79 -3.34
N VAL A 107 2.34 -7.48 -2.19
CA VAL A 107 1.23 -7.48 -1.23
C VAL A 107 1.14 -6.13 -0.50
N VAL A 108 2.28 -5.53 -0.19
CA VAL A 108 2.37 -4.19 0.42
C VAL A 108 1.97 -3.11 -0.59
N ASP A 109 2.30 -3.30 -1.87
CA ASP A 109 1.94 -2.39 -2.95
C ASP A 109 0.42 -2.29 -3.18
N GLN A 110 -0.32 -3.32 -2.75
CA GLN A 110 -1.75 -3.49 -2.98
C GLN A 110 -2.59 -3.29 -1.71
N PHE A 111 -3.30 -4.33 -1.27
CA PHE A 111 -4.31 -4.28 -0.20
C PHE A 111 -3.83 -4.90 1.12
N GLY A 112 -2.53 -5.18 1.24
CA GLY A 112 -2.04 -6.08 2.29
C GLY A 112 -2.61 -7.50 2.08
N PRO A 113 -2.68 -8.34 3.13
CA PRO A 113 -3.13 -9.72 2.99
C PRO A 113 -4.65 -9.87 2.77
N ARG A 114 -5.41 -8.76 2.70
CA ARG A 114 -6.88 -8.79 2.65
C ARG A 114 -7.44 -9.33 1.33
N VAL A 115 -6.77 -9.05 0.22
CA VAL A 115 -7.27 -9.37 -1.14
C VAL A 115 -6.27 -10.29 -1.83
N PRO A 116 -6.71 -11.34 -2.55
CA PRO A 116 -5.83 -12.17 -3.35
C PRO A 116 -5.00 -11.35 -4.34
N ALA A 117 -3.70 -11.63 -4.41
CA ALA A 117 -2.80 -10.98 -5.36
C ALA A 117 -2.54 -11.91 -6.56
N GLY A 118 -2.67 -11.38 -7.78
CA GLY A 118 -2.42 -12.13 -9.02
C GLY A 118 -0.95 -12.47 -9.32
N GLY A 119 -0.01 -12.06 -8.47
CA GLY A 119 1.42 -12.37 -8.59
C GLY A 119 2.27 -11.38 -9.41
N GLY A 120 1.65 -10.60 -10.31
CA GLY A 120 2.34 -9.60 -11.10
C GLY A 120 2.88 -8.41 -10.29
N ALA A 121 4.17 -8.10 -10.42
CA ALA A 121 4.76 -6.87 -9.87
C ALA A 121 4.39 -5.64 -10.72
N PHE A 122 4.35 -4.45 -10.09
CA PHE A 122 4.03 -3.20 -10.78
C PHE A 122 5.27 -2.47 -11.27
N SER A 123 6.19 -2.11 -10.39
CA SER A 123 7.38 -1.30 -10.68
C SER A 123 8.25 -1.90 -11.79
N GLY A 124 8.80 -1.04 -12.65
CA GLY A 124 9.63 -1.44 -13.81
C GLY A 124 8.87 -1.82 -15.09
N LYS A 125 7.55 -1.76 -15.12
CA LYS A 125 6.72 -2.09 -16.29
C LYS A 125 6.03 -0.86 -16.86
N ASP A 126 6.04 -0.63 -18.17
CA ASP A 126 5.18 0.40 -18.78
C ASP A 126 3.70 -0.03 -18.82
N PRO A 127 2.76 0.89 -19.12
CA PRO A 127 1.31 0.65 -19.05
C PRO A 127 0.79 -0.44 -20.00
N SER A 128 1.56 -0.84 -21.01
CA SER A 128 1.14 -1.92 -21.90
C SER A 128 1.10 -3.28 -21.20
N LYS A 129 1.69 -3.40 -20.00
CA LYS A 129 1.80 -4.64 -19.23
C LYS A 129 0.63 -4.74 -18.28
N VAL A 130 -0.28 -5.68 -18.57
CA VAL A 130 -1.54 -5.86 -17.85
C VAL A 130 -1.37 -6.11 -16.35
N ASP A 131 -0.24 -6.67 -15.92
CA ASP A 131 0.11 -6.79 -14.49
C ASP A 131 -0.02 -5.47 -13.73
N ARG A 132 0.25 -4.34 -14.40
CA ARG A 132 0.10 -2.99 -13.84
C ARG A 132 -1.23 -2.36 -14.25
N SER A 133 -1.47 -2.21 -15.55
CA SER A 133 -2.60 -1.43 -16.05
C SER A 133 -3.94 -2.06 -15.70
N ALA A 134 -4.09 -3.38 -15.84
CA ALA A 134 -5.33 -4.04 -15.46
C ALA A 134 -5.54 -4.09 -13.95
N ALA A 135 -4.48 -4.18 -13.15
CA ALA A 135 -4.59 -4.07 -11.69
C ALA A 135 -5.10 -2.68 -11.26
N TYR A 136 -4.62 -1.61 -11.91
CA TYR A 136 -5.13 -0.26 -11.69
C TYR A 136 -6.57 -0.11 -12.17
N MET A 137 -6.92 -0.70 -13.31
CA MET A 137 -8.30 -0.69 -13.79
C MET A 137 -9.23 -1.46 -12.84
N ALA A 138 -8.83 -2.63 -12.34
CA ALA A 138 -9.60 -3.38 -11.36
C ALA A 138 -9.85 -2.58 -10.08
N ARG A 139 -8.83 -1.85 -9.59
CA ARG A 139 -8.99 -0.91 -8.48
C ARG A 139 -10.00 0.21 -8.81
N HIS A 140 -9.89 0.80 -9.99
CA HIS A 140 -10.78 1.87 -10.44
C HIS A 140 -12.24 1.39 -10.52
N ILE A 141 -12.48 0.21 -11.11
CA ILE A 141 -13.81 -0.41 -11.19
C ILE A 141 -14.35 -0.69 -9.79
N ALA A 142 -13.59 -1.37 -8.92
CA ALA A 142 -14.02 -1.73 -7.58
C ALA A 142 -14.41 -0.50 -6.74
N LYS A 143 -13.61 0.58 -6.83
CA LYS A 143 -13.87 1.84 -6.12
C LYS A 143 -15.16 2.50 -6.60
N ASN A 144 -15.41 2.49 -7.90
CA ASN A 144 -16.63 3.04 -8.48
C ASN A 144 -17.86 2.18 -8.17
N ALA A 145 -17.73 0.85 -8.16
CA ALA A 145 -18.80 -0.07 -7.77
C ALA A 145 -19.25 0.21 -6.33
N VAL A 146 -18.30 0.27 -5.39
CA VAL A 146 -18.56 0.62 -3.97
C VAL A 146 -19.31 1.94 -3.85
N ASN A 147 -18.89 2.96 -4.59
CA ASN A 147 -19.50 4.29 -4.52
C ASN A 147 -20.88 4.38 -5.18
N GLN A 148 -21.04 3.81 -6.39
CA GLN A 148 -22.26 3.98 -7.18
C GLN A 148 -23.39 3.01 -6.79
N LEU A 149 -23.03 1.82 -6.28
CA LEU A 149 -24.00 0.80 -5.88
C LEU A 149 -24.30 0.81 -4.37
N ASP A 150 -23.64 1.69 -3.62
CA ASP A 150 -23.78 1.81 -2.15
C ASP A 150 -23.55 0.46 -1.44
N ILE A 151 -22.45 -0.22 -1.81
CA ILE A 151 -22.03 -1.51 -1.23
C ILE A 151 -20.76 -1.34 -0.41
N ASN A 152 -20.52 -2.20 0.57
CA ASN A 152 -19.36 -2.04 1.45
C ASN A 152 -18.05 -2.46 0.77
N GLU A 153 -18.08 -3.59 0.04
CA GLU A 153 -16.89 -4.13 -0.60
C GLU A 153 -17.17 -4.73 -1.97
N CYS A 154 -16.18 -4.63 -2.85
CA CYS A 154 -16.21 -5.26 -4.16
C CYS A 154 -14.82 -5.80 -4.49
N THR A 155 -14.75 -7.09 -4.82
CA THR A 155 -13.53 -7.72 -5.34
C THR A 155 -13.67 -7.91 -6.84
N VAL A 156 -12.77 -7.28 -7.59
CA VAL A 156 -12.73 -7.35 -9.06
C VAL A 156 -11.53 -8.17 -9.50
N HIS A 157 -11.76 -9.17 -10.35
CA HIS A 157 -10.70 -9.92 -11.03
C HIS A 157 -10.80 -9.69 -12.53
N ILE A 158 -9.64 -9.48 -13.14
CA ILE A 158 -9.50 -9.37 -14.59
C ILE A 158 -8.36 -10.31 -15.02
N ALA A 159 -8.63 -11.22 -15.95
CA ALA A 159 -7.62 -12.13 -16.49
C ALA A 159 -7.53 -12.03 -18.01
N TYR A 160 -6.31 -12.04 -18.53
CA TYR A 160 -6.03 -11.96 -19.95
C TYR A 160 -5.34 -13.24 -20.42
N GLY A 161 -5.78 -13.76 -21.56
CA GLY A 161 -4.99 -14.70 -22.36
C GLY A 161 -3.88 -13.96 -23.10
N ILE A 162 -2.72 -14.60 -23.29
CA ILE A 162 -1.64 -13.99 -24.06
C ILE A 162 -2.11 -13.69 -25.50
N GLY A 163 -1.91 -12.45 -25.96
CA GLY A 163 -2.33 -12.00 -27.28
C GLY A 163 -3.82 -11.63 -27.41
N GLN A 164 -4.62 -11.79 -26.36
CA GLN A 164 -6.02 -11.39 -26.37
C GLN A 164 -6.17 -9.89 -26.13
N LEU A 165 -7.00 -9.25 -26.95
CA LEU A 165 -7.27 -7.82 -26.85
C LEU A 165 -8.15 -7.51 -25.63
N GLN A 166 -9.20 -8.31 -25.43
CA GLN A 166 -10.12 -8.20 -24.29
C GLN A 166 -9.79 -9.27 -23.24
N PRO A 167 -10.14 -9.05 -21.96
CA PRO A 167 -9.97 -10.06 -20.93
C PRO A 167 -10.84 -11.30 -21.20
N GLU A 168 -10.29 -12.47 -20.90
CA GLU A 168 -10.99 -13.76 -20.93
C GLU A 168 -11.97 -13.89 -19.75
N MET A 169 -11.66 -13.18 -18.65
CA MET A 169 -12.47 -13.18 -17.44
C MET A 169 -12.52 -11.78 -16.84
N VAL A 170 -13.74 -11.33 -16.53
CA VAL A 170 -14.02 -10.17 -15.70
C VAL A 170 -15.07 -10.59 -14.68
N THR A 171 -14.70 -10.61 -13.41
CA THR A 171 -15.63 -10.88 -12.31
C THR A 171 -15.63 -9.73 -11.33
N ALA A 172 -16.80 -9.38 -10.80
CA ALA A 172 -16.94 -8.45 -9.69
C ALA A 172 -17.94 -9.01 -8.67
N VAL A 173 -17.47 -9.24 -7.44
CA VAL A 173 -18.24 -9.91 -6.38
C VAL A 173 -18.26 -9.04 -5.13
N THR A 174 -19.43 -8.87 -4.52
CA THR A 174 -19.62 -8.06 -3.30
C THR A 174 -19.24 -8.84 -2.03
N GLU A 175 -19.24 -8.19 -0.87
CA GLU A 175 -19.02 -8.83 0.45
C GLU A 175 -20.02 -9.95 0.76
N THR A 176 -21.23 -9.87 0.22
CA THR A 176 -22.29 -10.88 0.38
C THR A 176 -22.22 -12.01 -0.66
N GLY A 177 -21.25 -11.96 -1.58
CA GLY A 177 -21.11 -12.94 -2.65
C GLY A 177 -21.99 -12.68 -3.88
N ASN A 178 -22.61 -11.51 -3.99
CA ASN A 178 -23.41 -11.17 -5.17
C ASN A 178 -22.49 -10.87 -6.36
N ASP A 179 -22.78 -11.48 -7.52
CA ASP A 179 -22.09 -11.21 -8.78
C ASP A 179 -22.68 -9.96 -9.45
N ILE A 180 -21.86 -8.92 -9.58
CA ILE A 180 -22.18 -7.64 -10.23
C ILE A 180 -21.36 -7.43 -11.51
N SER A 181 -20.87 -8.50 -12.14
CA SER A 181 -20.05 -8.43 -13.34
C SER A 181 -20.80 -7.84 -14.55
N CYS A 182 -22.14 -7.93 -14.58
CA CYS A 182 -22.96 -7.22 -15.57
C CYS A 182 -22.77 -5.71 -15.50
N TRP A 183 -22.84 -5.14 -14.30
CA TRP A 183 -22.63 -3.71 -14.07
C TRP A 183 -21.24 -3.27 -14.58
N VAL A 184 -20.20 -4.08 -14.35
CA VAL A 184 -18.86 -3.77 -14.87
C VAL A 184 -18.84 -3.72 -16.40
N ARG A 185 -19.49 -4.68 -17.07
CA ARG A 185 -19.56 -4.73 -18.54
C ARG A 185 -20.36 -3.57 -19.13
N ASP A 186 -21.40 -3.12 -18.43
CA ASP A 186 -22.24 -2.00 -18.88
C ASP A 186 -21.49 -0.66 -18.80
N ILE A 187 -20.74 -0.45 -17.72
CA ILE A 187 -20.00 0.81 -17.50
C ILE A 187 -18.65 0.80 -18.23
N PHE A 188 -17.98 -0.35 -18.30
CA PHE A 188 -16.67 -0.54 -18.92
C PHE A 188 -16.72 -1.63 -19.99
N PRO A 189 -17.34 -1.35 -21.15
CA PRO A 189 -17.49 -2.33 -22.22
C PRO A 189 -16.17 -2.67 -22.94
N ASP A 190 -15.15 -1.83 -22.80
CA ASP A 190 -13.80 -2.04 -23.32
C ASP A 190 -12.81 -2.10 -22.16
N LEU A 191 -12.14 -3.23 -22.00
CA LEU A 191 -11.05 -3.41 -21.04
C LEU A 191 -9.76 -3.79 -21.75
N SER A 192 -9.58 -3.39 -23.01
CA SER A 192 -8.33 -3.61 -23.70
C SER A 192 -7.18 -2.82 -23.06
N PRO A 193 -5.93 -3.32 -23.11
CA PRO A 193 -4.78 -2.59 -22.56
C PRO A 193 -4.63 -1.17 -23.13
N GLY A 194 -4.99 -0.99 -24.41
CA GLY A 194 -5.01 0.32 -25.07
C GLY A 194 -6.06 1.26 -24.49
N PHE A 195 -7.30 0.78 -24.33
CA PHE A 195 -8.36 1.54 -23.68
C PHE A 195 -7.97 1.94 -22.25
N ILE A 196 -7.54 0.99 -21.43
CA ILE A 196 -7.17 1.23 -20.02
C ILE A 196 -6.07 2.28 -19.94
N THR A 197 -5.05 2.16 -20.78
CA THR A 197 -3.92 3.09 -20.83
C THR A 197 -4.37 4.52 -21.14
N ASN A 198 -5.31 4.69 -22.07
CA ASN A 198 -5.87 5.99 -22.43
C ASN A 198 -6.83 6.53 -21.36
N HIS A 199 -7.77 5.70 -20.92
CA HIS A 199 -8.81 6.03 -19.93
C HIS A 199 -8.19 6.51 -18.60
N LEU A 200 -7.14 5.83 -18.14
CA LEU A 200 -6.41 6.18 -16.92
C LEU A 200 -5.23 7.13 -17.18
N GLN A 201 -5.04 7.62 -18.41
CA GLN A 201 -3.96 8.57 -18.79
C GLN A 201 -2.56 8.12 -18.33
N LEU A 202 -2.22 6.86 -18.59
CA LEU A 202 -1.03 6.22 -18.02
C LEU A 202 0.27 6.54 -18.79
N LEU A 203 0.22 6.90 -20.07
CA LEU A 203 1.43 7.18 -20.86
C LEU A 203 2.11 8.49 -20.48
N GLN A 204 1.34 9.48 -20.04
CA GLN A 204 1.82 10.81 -19.68
C GLN A 204 1.26 11.18 -18.31
N PRO A 205 1.93 10.76 -17.22
CA PRO A 205 1.54 11.14 -15.87
C PRO A 205 1.54 12.66 -15.71
N GLU A 206 0.38 13.25 -15.39
CA GLU A 206 0.20 14.68 -15.16
C GLU A 206 -0.14 14.92 -13.68
N GLY A 207 0.77 15.58 -12.94
CA GLY A 207 0.57 15.83 -11.50
C GLY A 207 0.77 14.61 -10.59
N TRP A 208 1.23 13.49 -11.15
CA TRP A 208 1.62 12.28 -10.43
C TRP A 208 2.76 11.57 -11.17
N SER A 209 3.42 10.61 -10.53
CA SER A 209 4.42 9.76 -11.18
C SER A 209 4.40 8.31 -10.69
N TYR A 210 4.90 7.38 -11.51
CA TYR A 210 5.10 6.00 -11.10
C TYR A 210 6.13 5.85 -9.96
N PHE A 211 7.08 6.77 -9.87
CA PHE A 211 8.06 6.79 -8.79
C PHE A 211 7.39 7.00 -7.43
N GLU A 212 6.43 7.92 -7.35
CA GLU A 212 5.67 8.15 -6.13
C GLU A 212 4.82 6.93 -5.74
N ALA A 213 4.33 6.16 -6.72
CA ALA A 213 3.54 4.96 -6.47
C ALA A 213 4.39 3.77 -5.96
N ALA A 214 5.68 3.75 -6.29
CA ALA A 214 6.61 2.66 -5.94
C ALA A 214 6.93 2.55 -4.44
N SER A 215 6.40 3.43 -3.60
CA SER A 215 6.48 3.36 -2.14
C SER A 215 5.16 3.77 -1.51
N PHE A 216 4.87 3.21 -0.33
CA PHE A 216 3.64 3.48 0.42
C PHE A 216 2.35 3.09 -0.35
N GLY A 217 2.44 2.06 -1.18
CA GLY A 217 1.29 1.49 -1.88
C GLY A 217 0.82 2.31 -3.07
N HIS A 218 0.27 1.59 -4.05
CA HIS A 218 -0.28 2.17 -5.28
C HIS A 218 -1.72 2.65 -5.13
N TYR A 219 -2.44 2.17 -4.10
CA TYR A 219 -3.87 2.44 -3.91
C TYR A 219 -4.15 3.41 -2.75
N SER A 220 -5.39 3.89 -2.70
CA SER A 220 -5.93 4.78 -1.66
C SER A 220 -5.14 6.08 -1.51
N ARG A 221 -4.80 6.69 -2.66
CA ARG A 221 -4.06 7.96 -2.80
C ARG A 221 -4.65 8.78 -3.95
N GLN A 222 -5.36 9.84 -3.62
CA GLN A 222 -6.26 10.55 -4.56
C GLN A 222 -5.55 11.21 -5.76
N GLN A 223 -4.23 11.40 -5.68
CA GLN A 223 -3.44 11.93 -6.81
C GLN A 223 -3.42 10.98 -8.03
N PHE A 224 -3.73 9.70 -7.84
CA PHE A 224 -3.62 8.71 -8.92
C PHE A 224 -4.91 8.59 -9.73
N PRO A 225 -4.81 8.46 -11.07
CA PRO A 225 -5.99 8.47 -11.94
C PRO A 225 -6.93 7.28 -11.70
N TRP A 226 -6.41 6.12 -11.30
CA TRP A 226 -7.23 4.94 -10.93
C TRP A 226 -7.96 5.09 -9.60
N GLU A 227 -7.70 6.16 -8.83
CA GLU A 227 -8.46 6.51 -7.64
C GLU A 227 -9.60 7.51 -7.91
N ARG A 228 -9.78 7.98 -9.16
CA ARG A 228 -10.89 8.88 -9.49
C ARG A 228 -12.24 8.14 -9.43
N LEU A 229 -13.30 8.86 -9.04
CA LEU A 229 -14.69 8.42 -9.18
C LEU A 229 -15.25 8.96 -10.50
N ILE A 230 -16.13 8.19 -11.13
CA ILE A 230 -16.89 8.55 -12.34
C ILE A 230 -18.36 8.80 -12.00
#